data_AF-A0A967XNM8-F1
#
_entry.id   AF-A0A967XNM8-F1
#
_cell.length_a   1.000
_cell.length_b   1.000
_cell.length_c   1.000
_cell.angle_alpha   90.00
_cell.angle_beta   90.00
_cell.angle_gamma   90.00
#
_symmetry.space_group_name_H-M   'P 1'
#
loop_
_entity.id
_entity.type
_entity.pdbx_description
1 polymer ?
#
loop_
_entity_poly.entity_id
_entity_poly.type
_entity_poly.pdbx_seq_one_letter_code
_entity_poly.pdbx_strand_id
1 'polypeptide(L)'
;LGGSADRLRPAFLDNTDPDGIDRVLDELREDFDRTLVVVISKSGGTPETRNGMLETRAAYTARELEFGPHAVAITGPGSKLDRY
;
A
#
# COMPACT_ATOMS: atom_id res chain seq x y z
N LEU A 1 3.42 3.79 -17.64
CA LEU A 1 3.16 2.85 -16.52
C LEU A 1 1.78 2.27 -16.74
N GLY A 2 1.70 0.95 -16.93
CA GLY A 2 0.46 0.22 -17.23
C GLY A 2 0.40 -0.40 -18.64
N GLY A 3 1.40 -0.19 -19.51
CA GLY A 3 1.49 -0.89 -20.79
C GLY A 3 2.15 -2.27 -20.65
N SER A 4 1.90 -3.19 -21.59
CA SER A 4 2.47 -4.56 -21.56
C SER A 4 4.00 -4.60 -21.66
N ALA A 5 4.62 -3.52 -22.14
CA ALA A 5 6.08 -3.37 -22.22
C ALA A 5 6.69 -2.68 -20.99
N ASP A 6 5.87 -2.17 -20.06
CA ASP A 6 6.37 -1.49 -18.87
C ASP A 6 6.93 -2.53 -17.87
N ARG A 7 8.12 -2.24 -17.33
CA ARG A 7 8.78 -3.12 -16.34
C ARG A 7 8.10 -3.12 -14.97
N LEU A 8 7.27 -2.11 -14.71
CA LEU A 8 6.55 -1.93 -13.45
C LEU A 8 5.05 -1.84 -13.74
N ARG A 9 4.26 -2.52 -12.91
CA ARG A 9 2.80 -2.49 -12.94
C ARG A 9 2.30 -1.66 -11.76
N PRO A 10 1.56 -0.56 -11.98
CA PRO A 10 0.95 0.19 -10.90
C PRO A 10 -0.35 -0.48 -10.43
N ALA A 11 -0.63 -0.38 -9.14
CA ALA A 11 -1.90 -0.71 -8.50
C ALA A 11 -2.28 0.44 -7.54
N PHE A 12 -3.57 0.65 -7.32
CA PHE A 12 -4.07 1.80 -6.56
C PHE A 12 -5.09 1.36 -5.51
N LEU A 13 -4.95 1.90 -4.29
CA LEU A 13 -5.91 1.82 -3.21
C LEU A 13 -6.30 3.25 -2.82
N ASP A 14 -7.47 3.72 -3.25
CA ASP A 14 -7.93 5.10 -3.07
C ASP A 14 -9.32 5.21 -2.41
N ASN A 15 -9.94 4.09 -2.08
CA ASN A 15 -11.20 4.00 -1.37
C ASN A 15 -11.07 3.09 -0.13
N THR A 16 -12.12 3.00 0.69
CA THR A 16 -12.15 2.15 1.89
C THR A 16 -13.02 0.91 1.71
N ASP A 17 -13.45 0.59 0.49
CA ASP A 17 -14.27 -0.58 0.22
C ASP A 17 -13.41 -1.86 0.39
N PRO A 18 -13.70 -2.73 1.36
CA PRO A 18 -12.90 -3.92 1.60
C PRO A 18 -12.82 -4.83 0.37
N ASP A 19 -13.92 -4.97 -0.38
CA ASP A 19 -13.95 -5.80 -1.60
C ASP A 19 -13.04 -5.22 -2.70
N GLY A 20 -12.89 -3.90 -2.73
CA GLY A 20 -11.97 -3.18 -3.60
C GLY A 20 -10.51 -3.46 -3.24
N ILE A 21 -10.20 -3.36 -1.95
CA ILE A 21 -8.85 -3.62 -1.42
C ILE A 21 -8.45 -5.08 -1.67
N ASP A 22 -9.32 -6.03 -1.31
CA ASP A 22 -9.05 -7.47 -1.45
C ASP A 22 -8.74 -7.84 -2.90
N ARG A 23 -9.53 -7.33 -3.86
CA ARG A 23 -9.29 -7.56 -5.29
C ARG A 23 -7.90 -7.13 -5.72
N VAL A 24 -7.46 -5.94 -5.29
CA VAL A 24 -6.14 -5.40 -5.65
C VAL A 24 -5.02 -6.21 -4.98
N LEU A 25 -5.18 -6.60 -3.71
CA LEU A 25 -4.20 -7.43 -3.01
C LEU A 25 -4.10 -8.84 -3.62
N ASP A 26 -5.21 -9.41 -4.07
CA ASP A 26 -5.26 -10.71 -4.74
C ASP A 26 -4.57 -10.71 -6.12
N GLU A 27 -4.62 -9.58 -6.83
CA GLU A 27 -3.85 -9.39 -8.07
C GLU A 27 -2.34 -9.37 -7.83
N LEU A 28 -1.90 -9.00 -6.61
CA LEU A 28 -0.51 -8.93 -6.19
C LEU A 28 -0.04 -10.20 -5.46
N ARG A 29 -0.88 -11.21 -5.26
CA ARG A 29 -0.64 -12.35 -4.34
C ARG A 29 0.69 -13.08 -4.50
N GLU A 30 1.24 -13.15 -5.71
CA GLU A 30 2.53 -13.82 -6.02
C GLU A 30 3.72 -12.83 -6.07
N ASP A 31 3.45 -11.53 -5.92
CA ASP A 31 4.39 -10.44 -6.19
C ASP A 31 4.69 -9.58 -4.94
N PHE A 32 4.19 -9.94 -3.76
CA PHE A 32 4.36 -9.16 -2.52
C PHE A 32 5.84 -8.88 -2.19
N ASP A 33 6.72 -9.88 -2.35
CA ASP A 33 8.16 -9.78 -2.07
C ASP A 33 8.92 -8.83 -3.02
N ARG A 34 8.31 -8.48 -4.15
CA ARG A 34 8.87 -7.57 -5.17
C ARG A 34 8.02 -6.32 -5.40
N THR A 35 7.02 -6.10 -4.55
CA THR A 35 6.14 -4.94 -4.62
C THR A 35 6.64 -3.83 -3.69
N LEU A 36 6.67 -2.60 -4.20
CA LEU A 36 6.89 -1.38 -3.41
C LEU A 36 5.54 -0.72 -3.13
N VAL A 37 5.19 -0.58 -1.86
CA VAL A 37 3.99 0.11 -1.39
C VAL A 37 4.31 1.59 -1.14
N VAL A 38 3.59 2.49 -1.79
CA VAL A 38 3.76 3.94 -1.62
C VAL A 38 2.54 4.51 -0.92
N VAL A 39 2.69 4.91 0.35
CA VAL A 39 1.61 5.46 1.17
C VAL A 39 1.65 6.99 1.08
N ILE A 40 0.66 7.58 0.41
CA ILE A 40 0.63 9.02 0.13
C ILE A 40 -0.49 9.69 0.94
N SER A 41 -0.13 10.42 1.98
CA SER A 41 -1.09 11.23 2.75
C SER A 41 -0.41 12.42 3.40
N LYS A 42 -0.83 13.63 3.05
CA LYS A 42 -0.28 14.87 3.62
C LYS A 42 -0.44 14.95 5.14
N SER A 43 -1.65 14.69 5.64
CA SER A 43 -1.96 14.73 7.09
C SER A 43 -1.57 13.44 7.81
N GLY A 44 -1.37 12.34 7.07
CA GLY A 44 -1.22 10.99 7.61
C GLY A 44 -2.49 10.45 8.29
N GLY A 45 -3.60 11.20 8.20
CA GLY A 45 -4.83 10.90 8.93
C GLY A 45 -6.04 10.62 8.04
N THR A 46 -5.87 10.67 6.71
CA THR A 46 -6.93 10.34 5.75
C THR A 46 -7.39 8.89 5.98
N PRO A 47 -8.65 8.64 6.37
CA PRO A 47 -9.13 7.31 6.72
C PRO A 47 -8.90 6.28 5.61
N GLU A 48 -9.17 6.65 4.35
CA GLU A 48 -9.02 5.79 3.18
C GLU A 48 -7.58 5.29 3.03
N THR A 49 -6.61 6.21 2.98
CA THR A 49 -5.18 5.85 2.90
C THR A 49 -4.70 5.05 4.11
N ARG A 50 -5.17 5.40 5.31
CA ARG A 50 -4.78 4.71 6.53
C ARG A 50 -5.31 3.28 6.56
N ASN A 51 -6.57 3.07 6.19
CA ASN A 51 -7.18 1.76 6.12
C ASN A 51 -6.47 0.91 5.06
N GLY A 52 -6.28 1.44 3.84
CA GLY A 52 -5.52 0.75 2.79
C GLY A 52 -4.11 0.34 3.23
N MET A 53 -3.39 1.21 3.96
CA MET A 53 -2.08 0.87 4.52
C MET A 53 -2.14 -0.26 5.55
N LEU A 54 -3.13 -0.23 6.46
CA LEU A 54 -3.28 -1.25 7.51
C LEU A 54 -3.66 -2.61 6.93
N GLU A 55 -4.61 -2.65 5.98
CA GLU A 55 -4.99 -3.89 5.28
C GLU A 55 -3.81 -4.45 4.48
N THR A 56 -3.08 -3.59 3.76
CA THR A 56 -1.88 -4.02 3.04
C THR A 56 -0.84 -4.58 4.01
N ARG A 57 -0.55 -3.90 5.12
CA ARG A 57 0.38 -4.40 6.15
C ARG A 57 -0.06 -5.76 6.71
N ALA A 58 -1.36 -5.94 6.96
CA ALA A 58 -1.91 -7.21 7.41
C ALA A 58 -1.68 -8.32 6.38
N ALA A 59 -1.88 -8.03 5.09
CA ALA A 59 -1.65 -8.99 4.00
C ALA A 59 -0.17 -9.40 3.83
N TYR A 60 0.78 -8.48 4.07
CA TYR A 60 2.21 -8.80 4.16
C TYR A 60 2.50 -9.70 5.37
N THR A 61 1.95 -9.35 6.54
CA THR A 61 2.16 -10.10 7.79
C THR A 61 1.61 -11.53 7.67
N ALA A 62 0.44 -11.71 7.05
CA ALA A 62 -0.16 -13.02 6.80
C ALA A 62 0.67 -13.93 5.87
N ARG A 63 1.64 -13.34 5.15
CA ARG A 63 2.60 -14.03 4.27
C ARG A 63 3.99 -14.11 4.88
N GLU A 64 4.13 -13.80 6.18
CA GLU A 64 5.40 -13.80 6.90
C GLU A 64 6.44 -12.82 6.31
N LEU A 65 5.97 -11.74 5.66
CA LEU A 65 6.78 -10.67 5.13
C LEU A 65 6.73 -9.45 6.04
N GLU A 66 7.90 -8.86 6.30
CA GLU A 66 8.01 -7.57 6.98
C GLU A 66 7.51 -6.46 6.06
N PHE A 67 6.53 -5.66 6.49
CA PHE A 67 5.98 -4.57 5.65
C PHE A 67 6.96 -3.40 5.45
N GLY A 68 7.75 -3.06 6.48
CA GLY A 68 8.62 -1.88 6.49
C GLY A 68 9.63 -1.82 5.33
N PRO A 69 10.37 -2.89 5.02
CA PRO A 69 11.28 -2.94 3.88
C PRO A 69 10.61 -2.74 2.51
N HIS A 70 9.30 -2.91 2.42
CA HIS A 70 8.51 -2.81 1.19
C HIS A 70 7.70 -1.52 1.10
N ALA A 71 7.83 -0.61 2.06
CA ALA A 71 6.95 0.56 2.17
C ALA A 71 7.72 1.89 2.20
N VAL A 72 7.19 2.89 1.50
CA VAL A 72 7.65 4.28 1.57
C VAL A 72 6.46 5.18 1.88
N ALA A 73 6.64 6.11 2.83
CA ALA A 73 5.66 7.13 3.15
C ALA A 73 5.98 8.46 2.44
N ILE A 74 4.97 9.08 1.84
CA ILE A 74 5.01 10.44 1.31
C ILE A 74 4.03 11.27 2.13
N THR A 75 4.56 12.12 3.01
CA THR A 75 3.76 12.83 4.01
C THR A 75 4.36 14.17 4.42
N GLY A 76 3.60 14.97 5.18
CA GLY A 76 4.09 16.23 5.74
C GLY A 76 4.89 16.03 7.03
N PRO A 77 5.88 16.89 7.33
CA PRO A 77 6.60 16.84 8.61
C PRO A 77 5.65 16.96 9.81
N GLY A 78 5.86 16.11 10.82
CA GLY A 78 5.06 16.03 12.03
C GLY A 78 3.67 15.44 11.83
N SER A 79 3.33 14.88 10.67
CA SER A 79 2.05 14.24 10.43
C SER A 79 1.87 12.95 11.26
N LYS A 80 0.68 12.36 11.22
CA LYS A 80 0.47 11.04 11.86
C LYS A 80 1.28 9.92 11.19
N LEU A 81 1.50 10.02 9.89
CA LEU A 81 2.26 9.04 9.11
C LEU A 81 3.77 9.26 9.25
N ASP A 82 4.21 10.50 9.48
CA ASP A 82 5.62 10.82 9.76
C ASP A 82 6.09 10.27 11.11
N ARG A 83 5.17 10.15 12.08
CA ARG A 83 5.42 9.63 13.42
C ARG A 83 5.04 8.16 13.61
N TYR A 84 4.66 7.48 12.53
CA TYR A 84 4.16 6.11 12.56
C TYR A 84 5.30 5.09 12.67
#